data_AF-A0A5D4R4L0-F1
#
_entry.id   AF-A0A5D4R4L0-F1
#
_cell.length_a   1.000
_cell.length_b   1.000
_cell.length_c   1.000
_cell.angle_alpha   90.00
_cell.angle_beta   90.00
_cell.angle_gamma   90.00
#
_symmetry.space_group_name_H-M   'P 1'
#
loop_
_entity.id
_entity.type
_entity.pdbx_description
1 polymer ?
#
loop_
_entity_poly.entity_id
_entity_poly.type
_entity_poly.pdbx_seq_one_letter_code
_entity_poly.pdbx_strand_id
1 'polypeptide(L)'
;MLKEVCAENLTLIPEKISKGAQRVELCDNLSVGGTTVSHGVAVKAIDYCRRHNTGVMAMVRPRGGDFVYSAEEIEIMKEDIIHLKQLGADGVVFGCLTEDGWIDEGAMKVLLELAEGLETVFHMAFDHIRQDKQLQAIDWLAEHGVARILTHGGPADSGILENLPRLQEYMEYAAGRITIMPGGGITDENLPEIAAELDVREVHGTRIVG
;
A
#
# COMPACT_ATOMS: atom_id res chain seq x y z
N MET A 1 -4.02 -16.97 -2.66
CA MET A 1 -4.03 -15.52 -2.85
C MET A 1 -4.42 -14.85 -1.54
N LEU A 2 -3.61 -13.93 -1.06
CA LEU A 2 -3.87 -13.13 0.14
C LEU A 2 -4.79 -11.96 -0.22
N LYS A 3 -5.82 -11.73 0.61
CA LYS A 3 -6.72 -10.58 0.48
C LYS A 3 -6.40 -9.54 1.54
N GLU A 4 -5.89 -8.39 1.10
CA GLU A 4 -5.68 -7.22 1.95
C GLU A 4 -6.86 -6.27 1.82
N VAL A 5 -7.51 -5.98 2.94
CA VAL A 5 -8.60 -5.01 2.99
C VAL A 5 -8.06 -3.64 3.40
N CYS A 6 -8.39 -2.61 2.62
CA CYS A 6 -8.19 -1.23 3.05
C CYS A 6 -9.33 -0.83 4.00
N ALA A 7 -8.99 -0.46 5.23
CA ALA A 7 -9.96 -0.13 6.26
C ALA A 7 -9.76 1.30 6.78
N GLU A 8 -10.87 2.06 6.86
CA GLU A 8 -10.89 3.34 7.56
C GLU A 8 -11.17 3.11 9.04
N ASN A 9 -10.21 3.47 9.89
CA ASN A 9 -10.27 3.26 11.32
C ASN A 9 -10.52 1.78 11.70
N LEU A 10 -11.04 1.53 12.91
CA LEU A 10 -11.29 0.18 13.42
C LEU A 10 -12.67 -0.37 13.02
N THR A 11 -13.61 0.50 12.63
CA THR A 11 -15.05 0.20 12.60
C THR A 11 -15.40 -1.07 11.84
N LEU A 12 -14.82 -1.26 10.66
CA LEU A 12 -15.14 -2.39 9.77
C LEU A 12 -14.13 -3.55 9.84
N ILE A 13 -13.01 -3.39 10.53
CA ILE A 13 -11.97 -4.43 10.63
C ILE A 13 -12.53 -5.76 11.17
N PRO A 14 -13.31 -5.80 12.28
CA PRO A 14 -13.90 -7.05 12.77
C PRO A 14 -14.71 -7.80 11.71
N GLU A 15 -15.55 -7.06 10.99
CA GLU A 15 -16.41 -7.62 9.95
C GLU A 15 -15.57 -8.17 8.79
N LYS A 16 -14.60 -7.38 8.29
CA LYS A 16 -13.78 -7.78 7.14
C LYS A 16 -12.90 -8.99 7.46
N ILE A 17 -12.35 -9.09 8.67
CA ILE A 17 -11.66 -10.30 9.14
C ILE A 17 -12.61 -11.50 9.16
N SER A 18 -13.83 -11.34 9.68
CA SER A 18 -14.82 -12.43 9.70
C SER A 18 -15.22 -12.93 8.31
N LYS A 19 -15.13 -12.05 7.30
CA LYS A 19 -15.37 -12.36 5.88
C LYS A 19 -14.12 -12.89 5.15
N GLY A 20 -13.00 -13.07 5.85
CA GLY A 20 -11.81 -13.72 5.32
C GLY A 20 -10.70 -12.77 4.84
N ALA A 21 -10.69 -11.51 5.27
CA ALA A 21 -9.51 -10.66 5.09
C ALA A 21 -8.35 -11.25 5.91
N GLN A 22 -7.18 -11.38 5.27
CA GLN A 22 -5.98 -11.97 5.89
C GLN A 22 -4.99 -10.91 6.34
N ARG A 23 -5.10 -9.70 5.78
CA ARG A 23 -4.31 -8.53 6.14
C ARG A 23 -5.19 -7.28 6.04
N VAL A 24 -4.87 -6.28 6.85
CA VAL A 24 -5.52 -4.98 6.85
C VAL A 24 -4.49 -3.92 6.48
N GLU A 25 -4.80 -3.09 5.49
CA GLU A 25 -4.18 -1.77 5.37
C GLU A 25 -4.97 -0.81 6.26
N LEU A 26 -4.33 -0.31 7.31
CA LEU A 26 -4.95 0.56 8.30
C LEU A 26 -4.76 2.03 7.93
N CYS A 27 -5.88 2.68 7.58
CA CYS A 27 -5.93 4.05 7.11
C CYS A 27 -6.96 4.88 7.90
N ASP A 28 -6.82 6.19 7.85
CA ASP A 28 -7.92 7.14 8.08
C ASP A 28 -8.21 7.92 6.78
N ASN A 29 -9.26 8.73 6.73
CA ASN A 29 -9.56 9.62 5.60
C ASN A 29 -9.47 8.96 4.21
N LEU A 30 -10.17 7.84 3.99
CA LEU A 30 -10.20 7.16 2.69
C LEU A 30 -10.81 8.03 1.59
N SER A 31 -11.58 9.05 1.94
CA SER A 31 -12.11 10.04 1.00
C SER A 31 -11.02 10.81 0.23
N VAL A 32 -9.79 10.85 0.73
CA VAL A 32 -8.61 11.44 0.05
C VAL A 32 -7.54 10.40 -0.30
N GLY A 33 -7.92 9.11 -0.34
CA GLY A 33 -7.04 7.99 -0.67
C GLY A 33 -6.29 7.40 0.53
N GLY A 34 -6.64 7.77 1.77
CA GLY A 34 -6.02 7.24 2.98
C GLY A 34 -4.93 8.15 3.54
N THR A 35 -4.90 8.33 4.86
CA THR A 35 -3.86 9.02 5.64
C THR A 35 -3.47 8.19 6.86
N THR A 36 -2.37 8.57 7.53
CA THR A 36 -2.02 7.98 8.83
C THR A 36 -3.17 8.10 9.82
N VAL A 37 -3.46 7.03 10.55
CA VAL A 37 -4.50 7.02 11.60
C VAL A 37 -4.06 7.76 12.86
N SER A 38 -5.02 8.22 13.66
CA SER A 38 -4.72 8.74 15.00
C SER A 38 -4.10 7.66 15.92
N HIS A 39 -3.34 8.10 16.92
CA HIS A 39 -2.71 7.22 17.92
C HIS A 39 -3.68 6.19 18.53
N GLY A 40 -4.86 6.64 18.98
CA GLY A 40 -5.83 5.76 19.64
C GLY A 40 -6.38 4.68 18.71
N VAL A 41 -6.53 5.00 17.42
CA VAL A 41 -6.94 4.06 16.39
C VAL A 41 -5.84 3.04 16.13
N ALA A 42 -4.58 3.48 15.96
CA ALA A 42 -3.44 2.59 15.77
C ALA A 42 -3.34 1.56 16.90
N VAL A 43 -3.36 2.02 18.17
CA VAL A 43 -3.29 1.14 19.35
C VAL A 43 -4.38 0.08 19.34
N LYS A 44 -5.63 0.49 19.09
CA LYS A 44 -6.78 -0.43 19.18
C LYS A 44 -6.88 -1.36 17.98
N ALA A 45 -6.59 -0.88 16.77
CA ALA A 45 -6.66 -1.69 15.57
C ALA A 45 -5.53 -2.71 15.49
N ILE A 46 -4.29 -2.31 15.79
CA ILE A 46 -3.15 -3.24 15.79
C ILE A 46 -3.35 -4.33 16.85
N ASP A 47 -3.77 -3.99 18.07
CA ASP A 47 -4.08 -4.99 19.10
C ASP A 47 -5.19 -5.94 18.67
N TYR A 48 -6.26 -5.41 18.08
CA TYR A 48 -7.36 -6.22 17.58
C TYR A 48 -6.88 -7.22 16.52
N CYS A 49 -6.26 -6.74 15.44
CA CYS A 49 -5.77 -7.60 14.36
C CYS A 49 -4.80 -8.68 14.86
N ARG A 50 -3.88 -8.32 15.77
CA ARG A 50 -2.95 -9.27 16.40
C ARG A 50 -3.68 -10.39 17.14
N ARG A 51 -4.68 -10.09 17.97
CA ARG A 51 -5.49 -11.10 18.68
C ARG A 51 -6.28 -12.01 17.74
N HIS A 52 -6.49 -11.58 16.50
CA HIS A 52 -7.21 -12.32 15.47
C HIS A 52 -6.28 -12.92 14.39
N ASN A 53 -4.96 -12.93 14.60
CA ASN A 53 -3.96 -13.44 13.66
C ASN A 53 -4.07 -12.82 12.26
N THR A 54 -4.34 -11.52 12.20
CA THR A 54 -4.42 -10.74 10.96
C THR A 54 -3.28 -9.73 10.95
N GLY A 55 -2.53 -9.67 9.85
CA GLY A 55 -1.44 -8.71 9.71
C GLY A 55 -1.96 -7.28 9.50
N VAL A 56 -1.16 -6.28 9.90
CA VAL A 56 -1.46 -4.86 9.74
C VAL A 56 -0.34 -4.14 9.00
N MET A 57 -0.71 -3.57 7.84
CA MET A 57 0.10 -2.62 7.10
C MET A 57 -0.44 -1.22 7.42
N ALA A 58 0.29 -0.41 8.17
CA ALA A 58 -0.18 0.90 8.59
C ALA A 58 0.20 1.99 7.57
N MET A 59 -0.77 2.79 7.15
CA MET A 59 -0.52 3.95 6.28
C MET A 59 0.36 4.98 6.98
N VAL A 60 1.38 5.46 6.27
CA VAL A 60 2.22 6.59 6.66
C VAL A 60 2.08 7.64 5.56
N ARG A 61 1.12 8.54 5.74
CA ARG A 61 0.83 9.61 4.79
C ARG A 61 0.21 10.80 5.53
N PRO A 62 0.92 11.93 5.62
CA PRO A 62 0.55 13.02 6.53
C PRO A 62 -0.69 13.81 6.06
N ARG A 63 -1.04 13.71 4.77
CA ARG A 63 -2.17 14.40 4.15
C ARG A 63 -2.62 13.70 2.86
N GLY A 64 -3.79 14.09 2.36
CA GLY A 64 -4.22 13.80 0.99
C GLY A 64 -3.47 14.64 -0.07
N GLY A 65 -3.92 14.54 -1.32
CA GLY A 65 -3.34 15.28 -2.45
C GLY A 65 -2.16 14.55 -3.09
N ASP A 66 -1.13 15.30 -3.47
CA ASP A 66 0.08 14.76 -4.11
C ASP A 66 0.96 13.94 -3.14
N PHE A 67 2.11 13.49 -3.67
CA PHE A 67 3.13 12.72 -2.95
C PHE A 67 4.48 13.45 -2.88
N VAL A 68 4.47 14.78 -3.12
CA VAL A 68 5.67 15.63 -3.05
C VAL A 68 5.65 16.33 -1.70
N TYR A 69 6.46 15.85 -0.77
CA TYR A 69 6.39 16.27 0.63
C TYR A 69 7.41 17.35 0.96
N SER A 70 7.04 18.30 1.83
CA SER A 70 8.02 19.22 2.42
C SER A 70 8.93 18.50 3.42
N ALA A 71 10.02 19.14 3.82
CA ALA A 71 10.90 18.60 4.86
C ALA A 71 10.15 18.34 6.18
N GLU A 72 9.24 19.23 6.58
CA GLU A 72 8.41 19.08 7.78
C GLU A 72 7.42 17.91 7.65
N GLU A 73 6.85 17.69 6.45
CA GLU A 73 5.97 16.56 6.18
C GLU A 73 6.74 15.23 6.26
N ILE A 74 7.99 15.18 5.78
CA ILE A 74 8.86 14.02 5.96
C ILE A 74 9.18 13.79 7.45
N GLU A 75 9.43 14.84 8.25
CA GLU A 75 9.62 14.66 9.69
C GLU A 75 8.37 14.09 10.39
N ILE A 76 7.15 14.49 9.97
CA ILE A 76 5.91 13.87 10.46
C ILE A 76 5.90 12.36 10.12
N MET A 77 6.21 12.00 8.87
CA MET A 77 6.24 10.60 8.43
C MET A 77 7.26 9.76 9.22
N LYS A 78 8.42 10.34 9.55
CA LYS A 78 9.46 9.67 10.36
C LYS A 78 8.94 9.34 11.76
N GLU A 79 8.31 10.30 12.43
CA GLU A 79 7.70 10.10 13.75
C GLU A 79 6.58 9.04 13.70
N ASP A 80 5.74 9.08 12.66
CA ASP A 80 4.69 8.08 12.45
C ASP A 80 5.25 6.66 12.27
N ILE A 81 6.32 6.47 11.48
CA ILE A 81 6.97 5.15 11.32
C ILE A 81 7.50 4.64 12.65
N ILE A 82 8.23 5.47 13.40
CA ILE A 82 8.77 5.11 14.71
C ILE A 82 7.63 4.69 15.64
N HIS A 83 6.55 5.46 15.64
CA HIS A 83 5.40 5.22 16.48
C HIS A 83 4.69 3.90 16.13
N LEU A 84 4.35 3.68 14.86
CA LEU A 84 3.66 2.48 14.38
C LEU A 84 4.50 1.20 14.62
N LYS A 85 5.82 1.31 14.46
CA LYS A 85 6.78 0.24 14.79
C LYS A 85 6.73 -0.13 16.27
N GLN A 86 6.71 0.86 17.17
CA GLN A 86 6.61 0.62 18.62
C GLN A 86 5.29 -0.03 19.02
N LEU A 87 4.20 0.28 18.31
CA LEU A 87 2.90 -0.37 18.53
C LEU A 87 2.85 -1.81 17.97
N GLY A 88 3.84 -2.18 17.17
CA GLY A 88 3.98 -3.51 16.59
C GLY A 88 3.05 -3.74 15.40
N ALA A 89 2.93 -2.75 14.51
CA ALA A 89 2.45 -2.99 13.15
C ALA A 89 3.39 -4.00 12.45
N ASP A 90 2.87 -4.79 11.53
CA ASP A 90 3.67 -5.77 10.76
C ASP A 90 4.41 -5.09 9.60
N GLY A 91 3.84 -3.99 9.09
CA GLY A 91 4.45 -3.19 8.05
C GLY A 91 3.91 -1.77 7.96
N VAL A 92 4.54 -0.98 7.11
CA VAL A 92 4.18 0.41 6.83
C VAL A 92 4.05 0.64 5.32
N VAL A 93 3.16 1.56 4.97
CA VAL A 93 2.78 1.87 3.59
C VAL A 93 3.01 3.35 3.31
N PHE A 94 3.87 3.68 2.37
CA PHE A 94 4.17 5.07 2.00
C PHE A 94 4.80 5.16 0.60
N GLY A 95 4.87 6.36 0.04
CA GLY A 95 5.61 6.62 -1.18
C GLY A 95 5.82 8.11 -1.39
N CYS A 96 7.07 8.51 -1.62
CA CYS A 96 7.46 9.90 -1.82
C CYS A 96 7.92 10.10 -3.27
N LEU A 97 7.43 11.16 -3.90
CA LEU A 97 7.79 11.54 -5.26
C LEU A 97 8.41 12.93 -5.28
N THR A 98 9.17 13.21 -6.34
CA THR A 98 9.63 14.55 -6.69
C THR A 98 8.63 15.22 -7.65
N GLU A 99 8.71 16.54 -7.80
CA GLU A 99 7.90 17.30 -8.77
C GLU A 99 8.07 16.81 -10.22
N ASP A 100 9.21 16.18 -10.53
CA ASP A 100 9.53 15.61 -11.85
C ASP A 100 8.85 14.24 -12.11
N GLY A 101 8.01 13.77 -11.18
CA GLY A 101 7.31 12.48 -11.29
C GLY A 101 8.26 11.28 -11.21
N TRP A 102 9.29 11.39 -10.37
CA TRP A 102 10.20 10.29 -10.00
C TRP A 102 10.14 10.04 -8.49
N ILE A 103 10.68 8.92 -8.03
CA ILE A 103 10.81 8.62 -6.60
C ILE A 103 11.72 9.66 -5.94
N ASP A 104 11.29 10.22 -4.81
CA ASP A 104 12.19 10.98 -3.94
C ASP A 104 13.10 10.00 -3.18
N GLU A 105 14.24 9.70 -3.79
CA GLU A 105 15.18 8.71 -3.26
C GLU A 105 15.76 9.11 -1.90
N GLY A 106 15.90 10.41 -1.62
CA GLY A 106 16.44 10.90 -0.35
C GLY A 106 15.46 10.65 0.78
N ALA A 107 14.21 11.08 0.59
CA ALA A 107 13.14 10.83 1.54
C ALA A 107 12.89 9.32 1.72
N MET A 108 12.79 8.56 0.63
CA MET A 108 12.53 7.13 0.68
C MET A 108 13.63 6.38 1.44
N LYS A 109 14.92 6.66 1.21
CA LYS A 109 16.01 5.98 1.93
C LYS A 109 15.92 6.19 3.45
N VAL A 110 15.63 7.41 3.90
CA VAL A 110 15.48 7.74 5.33
C VAL A 110 14.29 7.00 5.95
N LEU A 111 13.15 6.98 5.25
CA LEU A 111 11.94 6.31 5.75
C LEU A 111 12.12 4.78 5.79
N LEU A 112 12.79 4.20 4.78
CA LEU A 112 13.11 2.77 4.72
C LEU A 112 14.05 2.34 5.86
N GLU A 113 15.07 3.15 6.17
CA GLU A 113 15.98 2.90 7.30
C GLU A 113 15.21 2.86 8.63
N LEU A 114 14.31 3.81 8.87
CA LEU A 114 13.47 3.82 10.07
C LEU A 114 12.52 2.62 10.12
N ALA A 115 12.04 2.18 8.97
CA ALA A 115 11.16 1.03 8.81
C ALA A 115 11.88 -0.33 8.92
N GLU A 116 13.20 -0.39 9.08
CA GLU A 116 13.94 -1.66 9.19
C GLU A 116 13.32 -2.63 10.21
N GLY A 117 13.06 -3.87 9.81
CA GLY A 117 12.38 -4.86 10.65
C GLY A 117 10.85 -4.84 10.55
N LEU A 118 10.28 -3.91 9.78
CA LEU A 118 8.92 -3.94 9.28
C LEU A 118 8.91 -4.33 7.79
N GLU A 119 7.79 -4.85 7.30
CA GLU A 119 7.56 -4.89 5.85
C GLU A 119 7.21 -3.49 5.32
N THR A 120 7.67 -3.16 4.12
CA THR A 120 7.40 -1.86 3.48
C THR A 120 6.69 -2.04 2.14
N VAL A 121 5.71 -1.17 1.88
CA VAL A 121 4.92 -1.17 0.64
C VAL A 121 4.93 0.23 0.04
N PHE A 122 5.27 0.31 -1.25
CA PHE A 122 5.12 1.53 -2.02
C PHE A 122 3.69 1.61 -2.55
N HIS A 123 2.92 2.58 -2.07
CA HIS A 123 1.50 2.70 -2.42
C HIS A 123 1.25 3.30 -3.82
N MET A 124 0.01 3.69 -4.10
CA MET A 124 -0.46 4.24 -5.38
C MET A 124 0.24 5.52 -5.87
N ALA A 125 1.16 6.10 -5.10
CA ALA A 125 2.18 7.01 -5.66
C ALA A 125 2.90 6.39 -6.87
N PHE A 126 2.98 5.06 -6.98
CA PHE A 126 3.53 4.39 -8.16
C PHE A 126 2.82 4.79 -9.46
N ASP A 127 1.50 4.92 -9.40
CA ASP A 127 0.66 5.28 -10.57
C ASP A 127 0.87 6.75 -10.98
N HIS A 128 1.45 7.58 -10.10
CA HIS A 128 1.82 8.97 -10.36
C HIS A 128 3.26 9.14 -10.88
N ILE A 129 4.08 8.09 -10.86
CA ILE A 129 5.38 8.09 -11.53
C ILE A 129 5.15 8.18 -13.03
N ARG A 130 5.99 8.94 -13.72
CA ARG A 130 5.93 9.00 -15.18
C ARG A 130 5.98 7.59 -15.79
N GLN A 131 5.06 7.33 -16.70
CA GLN A 131 4.87 5.99 -17.28
C GLN A 131 6.14 5.40 -17.90
N ASP A 132 6.97 6.23 -18.54
CA ASP A 132 8.24 5.81 -19.13
C ASP A 132 9.31 5.39 -18.10
N LYS A 133 9.09 5.70 -16.82
CA LYS A 133 9.98 5.41 -15.70
C LYS A 133 9.46 4.34 -14.74
N GLN A 134 8.22 3.87 -14.89
CA GLN A 134 7.61 2.94 -13.93
C GLN A 134 8.37 1.60 -13.83
N LEU A 135 8.91 1.07 -14.92
CA LEU A 135 9.77 -0.13 -14.86
C LEU A 135 11.08 0.14 -14.09
N GLN A 136 11.71 1.29 -14.31
CA GLN A 136 12.89 1.68 -13.54
C GLN A 136 12.56 1.87 -12.05
N ALA A 137 11.35 2.34 -11.73
CA ALA A 137 10.90 2.46 -10.33
C ALA A 137 10.77 1.08 -9.67
N ILE A 138 10.29 0.06 -10.40
CA ILE A 138 10.26 -1.33 -9.90
C ILE A 138 11.67 -1.79 -9.53
N ASP A 139 12.67 -1.53 -10.37
CA ASP A 139 14.07 -1.89 -10.08
C ASP A 139 14.57 -1.19 -8.82
N TRP A 140 14.41 0.14 -8.74
CA TRP A 140 14.87 0.91 -7.60
C TRP A 140 14.21 0.44 -6.29
N LEU A 141 12.89 0.23 -6.29
CA LEU A 141 12.14 -0.22 -5.11
C LEU A 141 12.58 -1.63 -4.67
N ALA A 142 12.79 -2.55 -5.62
CA ALA A 142 13.28 -3.89 -5.33
C ALA A 142 14.71 -3.87 -4.75
N GLU A 143 15.61 -3.06 -5.32
CA GLU A 143 17.00 -2.91 -4.84
C GLU A 143 17.08 -2.32 -3.42
N HIS A 144 16.09 -1.51 -3.03
CA HIS A 144 16.00 -0.91 -1.70
C HIS A 144 15.13 -1.72 -0.72
N GLY A 145 14.82 -2.97 -1.05
CA GLY A 145 14.17 -3.91 -0.13
C GLY A 145 12.69 -3.66 0.12
N VAL A 146 12.02 -2.89 -0.75
CA VAL A 146 10.56 -2.73 -0.67
C VAL A 146 9.90 -4.07 -0.99
N ALA A 147 8.98 -4.51 -0.14
CA ALA A 147 8.36 -5.83 -0.28
C ALA A 147 7.32 -5.86 -1.40
N ARG A 148 6.54 -4.78 -1.55
CA ARG A 148 5.43 -4.71 -2.50
C ARG A 148 5.23 -3.33 -3.10
N ILE A 149 4.64 -3.32 -4.29
CA ILE A 149 4.09 -2.13 -4.95
C ILE A 149 2.59 -2.31 -5.07
N LEU A 150 1.82 -1.40 -4.47
CA LEU A 150 0.38 -1.28 -4.67
C LEU A 150 0.14 -0.34 -5.85
N THR A 151 -0.51 -0.84 -6.89
CA THR A 151 -0.72 -0.12 -8.15
C THR A 151 -2.07 -0.44 -8.77
N HIS A 152 -2.69 0.57 -9.38
CA HIS A 152 -3.87 0.42 -10.23
C HIS A 152 -3.51 -0.05 -11.65
N GLY A 153 -2.27 0.18 -12.09
CA GLY A 153 -1.78 -0.22 -13.41
C GLY A 153 -2.23 0.70 -14.55
N GLY A 154 -2.87 1.82 -14.26
CA GLY A 154 -3.41 2.75 -15.24
C GLY A 154 -3.96 4.03 -14.60
N PRO A 155 -4.60 4.91 -15.40
CA PRO A 155 -5.26 6.12 -14.91
C PRO A 155 -6.33 5.80 -13.85
N ALA A 156 -6.49 6.65 -12.84
CA ALA A 156 -7.41 6.40 -11.73
C ALA A 156 -8.90 6.34 -12.13
N ASP A 157 -9.25 6.81 -13.33
CA ASP A 157 -10.61 6.78 -13.89
C ASP A 157 -10.89 5.56 -14.77
N SER A 158 -9.90 4.71 -15.06
CA SER A 158 -10.13 3.43 -15.76
C SER A 158 -10.60 2.33 -14.81
N GLY A 159 -11.28 1.32 -15.36
CA GLY A 159 -11.59 0.11 -14.62
C GLY A 159 -10.35 -0.76 -14.44
N ILE A 160 -10.20 -1.42 -13.29
CA ILE A 160 -9.06 -2.30 -13.02
C ILE A 160 -8.88 -3.42 -14.07
N LEU A 161 -9.99 -3.91 -14.65
CA LEU A 161 -9.98 -4.92 -15.70
C LEU A 161 -9.36 -4.41 -17.02
N GLU A 162 -9.41 -3.10 -17.27
CA GLU A 162 -8.78 -2.49 -18.45
C GLU A 162 -7.25 -2.42 -18.30
N ASN A 163 -6.75 -2.46 -17.07
CA ASN A 163 -5.34 -2.31 -16.74
C ASN A 163 -4.59 -3.65 -16.61
N LEU A 164 -5.27 -4.80 -16.75
CA LEU A 164 -4.66 -6.12 -16.61
C LEU A 164 -3.41 -6.33 -17.47
N PRO A 165 -3.37 -5.92 -18.76
CA PRO A 165 -2.16 -6.09 -19.57
C PRO A 165 -0.94 -5.35 -19.00
N ARG A 166 -1.15 -4.17 -18.40
CA ARG A 166 -0.07 -3.39 -17.77
C ARG A 166 0.36 -4.01 -16.44
N LEU A 167 -0.58 -4.48 -15.64
CA LEU A 167 -0.28 -5.20 -14.40
C LEU A 167 0.52 -6.48 -14.69
N GLN A 168 0.17 -7.20 -15.75
CA GLN A 168 0.91 -8.36 -16.22
C GLN A 168 2.35 -7.98 -16.61
N GLU A 169 2.54 -6.90 -17.38
CA GLU A 169 3.87 -6.38 -17.74
C GLU A 169 4.72 -6.11 -16.48
N TYR A 170 4.14 -5.45 -15.47
CA TYR A 170 4.85 -5.17 -14.22
C TYR A 170 5.21 -6.44 -13.45
N MET A 171 4.32 -7.41 -13.39
CA MET A 171 4.56 -8.69 -12.71
C MET A 171 5.67 -9.50 -13.39
N GLU A 172 5.63 -9.57 -14.72
CA GLU A 172 6.66 -10.22 -15.53
C GLU A 172 8.01 -9.52 -15.38
N TYR A 173 8.03 -8.18 -15.43
CA TYR A 173 9.24 -7.39 -15.25
C TYR A 173 9.83 -7.51 -13.84
N ALA A 174 8.97 -7.46 -12.81
CA ALA A 174 9.40 -7.64 -11.43
C ALA A 174 10.01 -9.02 -11.20
N ALA A 175 9.53 -10.05 -11.91
CA ALA A 175 10.09 -11.40 -11.91
C ALA A 175 10.31 -11.98 -10.49
N GLY A 176 9.43 -11.63 -9.56
CA GLY A 176 9.49 -12.07 -8.16
C GLY A 176 10.50 -11.33 -7.27
N ARG A 177 11.22 -10.32 -7.79
CA ARG A 177 12.14 -9.47 -6.99
C ARG A 177 11.37 -8.57 -6.01
N ILE A 178 10.18 -8.13 -6.41
CA ILE A 178 9.23 -7.37 -5.62
C ILE A 178 7.80 -7.82 -5.99
N THR A 179 6.88 -7.82 -5.02
CA THR A 179 5.49 -8.20 -5.29
C THR A 179 4.73 -7.04 -5.91
N ILE A 180 4.13 -7.25 -7.08
CA ILE A 180 3.13 -6.32 -7.62
C ILE A 180 1.77 -6.72 -7.05
N MET A 181 1.13 -5.80 -6.34
CA MET A 181 -0.17 -5.98 -5.69
C MET A 181 -1.20 -5.07 -6.37
N PRO A 182 -2.07 -5.62 -7.23
CA PRO A 182 -3.14 -4.84 -7.84
C PRO A 182 -4.10 -4.28 -6.80
N GLY A 183 -4.56 -3.05 -7.01
CA GLY A 183 -5.58 -2.40 -6.19
C GLY A 183 -6.29 -1.26 -6.90
N GLY A 184 -7.29 -0.65 -6.24
CA GLY A 184 -8.13 0.39 -6.84
C GLY A 184 -9.21 -0.19 -7.72
N GLY A 185 -10.39 -0.42 -7.14
CA GLY A 185 -11.55 -0.98 -7.86
C GLY A 185 -11.65 -2.51 -7.83
N ILE A 186 -10.79 -3.22 -7.11
CA ILE A 186 -10.95 -4.66 -6.89
C ILE A 186 -12.03 -4.93 -5.83
N THR A 187 -12.95 -5.83 -6.17
CA THR A 187 -14.06 -6.31 -5.33
C THR A 187 -14.06 -7.83 -5.31
N ASP A 188 -14.87 -8.42 -4.44
CA ASP A 188 -15.16 -9.86 -4.46
C ASP A 188 -15.80 -10.33 -5.78
N GLU A 189 -16.52 -9.45 -6.48
CA GLU A 189 -17.19 -9.75 -7.76
C GLU A 189 -16.21 -9.88 -8.94
N ASN A 190 -15.23 -8.97 -9.06
CA ASN A 190 -14.29 -8.99 -10.20
C ASN A 190 -13.00 -9.78 -9.91
N LEU A 191 -12.75 -10.16 -8.66
CA LEU A 191 -11.57 -10.93 -8.27
C LEU A 191 -11.40 -12.25 -9.04
N PRO A 192 -12.44 -13.07 -9.30
CA PRO A 192 -12.28 -14.30 -10.06
C PRO A 192 -11.75 -14.09 -11.48
N GLU A 193 -12.15 -12.99 -12.13
CA GLU A 193 -11.68 -12.64 -13.48
C GLU A 193 -10.22 -12.18 -13.45
N ILE A 194 -9.87 -11.31 -12.50
CA ILE A 194 -8.47 -10.87 -12.29
C ILE A 194 -7.56 -12.06 -12.01
N ALA A 195 -8.00 -13.00 -11.17
CA ALA A 195 -7.25 -14.19 -10.80
C ALA A 195 -7.07 -15.20 -11.95
N ALA A 196 -7.92 -15.15 -12.98
CA ALA A 196 -7.82 -15.99 -14.16
C ALA A 196 -6.80 -15.45 -15.17
N GLU A 197 -6.69 -14.12 -15.26
CA GLU A 197 -5.80 -13.43 -16.20
C GLU A 197 -4.40 -13.17 -15.62
N LEU A 198 -4.29 -12.94 -14.30
CA LEU A 198 -3.04 -12.62 -13.64
C LEU A 198 -2.68 -13.65 -12.56
N ASP A 199 -1.40 -14.04 -12.48
CA ASP A 199 -0.87 -14.88 -11.39
C ASP A 199 -0.67 -14.07 -10.09
N VAL A 200 -1.73 -13.42 -9.62
CA VAL A 200 -1.67 -12.52 -8.45
C VAL A 200 -1.63 -13.34 -7.16
N ARG A 201 -0.60 -13.06 -6.35
CA ARG A 201 -0.46 -13.68 -5.02
C ARG A 201 -1.20 -12.88 -3.96
N GLU A 202 -1.33 -11.58 -4.16
CA GLU A 202 -1.88 -10.62 -3.22
C GLU A 202 -2.73 -9.60 -3.95
N VAL A 203 -3.87 -9.23 -3.37
CA VAL A 203 -4.81 -8.24 -3.92
C VAL A 203 -5.31 -7.31 -2.83
N HIS A 204 -5.56 -6.07 -3.22
CA HIS A 204 -5.93 -4.99 -2.32
C HIS A 204 -7.28 -4.37 -2.70
N GLY A 205 -8.17 -4.16 -1.72
CA GLY A 205 -9.39 -3.37 -1.95
C GLY A 205 -10.28 -3.17 -0.73
N THR A 206 -11.09 -2.12 -0.74
CA THR A 206 -12.07 -1.82 0.32
C THR A 206 -13.25 -2.81 0.36
N ARG A 207 -13.57 -3.43 -0.79
CA ARG A 207 -14.67 -4.40 -0.97
C ARG A 207 -14.20 -5.80 -1.36
N ILE A 208 -12.94 -6.14 -1.08
CA ILE A 208 -12.30 -7.40 -1.52
C ILE A 208 -12.88 -8.67 -0.85
N VAL A 209 -13.63 -8.50 0.23
CA VAL A 209 -14.28 -9.56 1.00
C VAL A 209 -15.77 -9.26 1.26
N GLY A 210 -16.42 -8.51 0.36
CA GLY A 210 -17.80 -8.02 0.55
C GLY A 210 -17.83 -6.77 1.40
#